data_AF-A0A957G5U1-F1
#
_entry.id   AF-A0A957G5U1-F1
#
_cell.length_a   1.000
_cell.length_b   1.000
_cell.length_c   1.000
_cell.angle_alpha   90.00
_cell.angle_beta   90.00
_cell.angle_gamma   90.00
#
_symmetry.space_group_name_H-M   'P 1'
#
loop_
_entity.id
_entity.type
_entity.pdbx_description
1 polymer ?
#
loop_
_entity_poly.entity_id
_entity_poly.type
_entity_poly.pdbx_seq_one_letter_code
_entity_poly.pdbx_strand_id
1 'polypeptide(L)'
;AEMLRSEFQPGRIKTPELRRQVEEAFNYRSRIATAIQEQPDTVLRDELIQTASQLDDWLEELYYLAQRLDRYGSERELYQKNRARAVERLQQLQAQLRTEDSPAVKTDIEVNISSKRRQLETIDQLDNAMEQARLRLENTLTAMSTIHAQMTLLGAKDIDSGRAQRLRQDIAEEVNELTDILAAMDEVYTTNGTT
;
A
#
# COMPACT_ATOMS: atom_id res chain seq x y z
N ALA A 1 -4.69 20.65 6.27
CA ALA A 1 -3.75 19.70 6.90
C ALA A 1 -4.25 19.22 8.27
N GLU A 2 -4.66 20.11 9.18
CA GLU A 2 -5.11 19.72 10.53
C GLU A 2 -6.44 18.94 10.53
N MET A 3 -7.40 19.30 9.66
CA MET A 3 -8.62 18.50 9.45
C MET A 3 -8.31 17.07 8.95
N LEU A 4 -7.46 16.93 7.93
CA LEU A 4 -7.03 15.62 7.42
C LEU A 4 -6.24 14.81 8.46
N ARG A 5 -5.37 15.44 9.26
CA ARG A 5 -4.68 14.75 10.38
C ARG A 5 -5.67 14.29 11.46
N SER A 6 -6.72 15.07 11.71
CA SER A 6 -7.79 14.73 12.67
C SER A 6 -8.63 13.54 12.17
N GLU A 7 -8.81 13.43 10.86
CA GLU A 7 -9.53 12.35 10.19
C GLU A 7 -8.69 11.07 10.10
N PHE A 8 -7.45 11.18 9.61
CA PHE A 8 -6.55 10.06 9.31
C PHE A 8 -5.50 9.79 10.40
N GLN A 9 -5.89 9.99 11.66
CA GLN A 9 -5.09 9.86 12.89
C GLN A 9 -3.91 8.85 12.81
N PRO A 10 -2.67 9.31 12.52
CA PRO A 10 -1.52 8.40 12.31
C PRO A 10 -1.22 7.53 13.54
N GLY A 11 -1.57 8.00 14.75
CA GLY A 11 -1.43 7.24 15.99
C GLY A 11 -2.20 5.93 16.04
N ARG A 12 -3.16 5.68 15.13
CA ARG A 12 -3.84 4.38 14.99
C ARG A 12 -2.95 3.29 14.39
N ILE A 13 -1.93 3.67 13.61
CA ILE A 13 -0.95 2.75 13.03
C ILE A 13 0.01 2.34 14.14
N LYS A 14 0.06 1.05 14.48
CA LYS A 14 0.85 0.53 15.61
C LYS A 14 2.33 0.39 15.27
N THR A 15 2.63 0.00 14.05
CA THR A 15 3.97 -0.19 13.51
C THR A 15 4.68 1.17 13.46
N PRO A 16 5.77 1.38 14.23
CA PRO A 16 6.40 2.69 14.36
C PRO A 16 6.90 3.25 13.02
N GLU A 17 7.45 2.39 12.17
CA GLU A 17 7.98 2.79 10.87
C GLU A 17 6.88 3.28 9.93
N LEU A 18 5.79 2.52 9.79
CA LEU A 18 4.63 2.93 8.98
C LEU A 18 4.03 4.25 9.50
N ARG A 19 3.91 4.40 10.83
CA ARG A 19 3.43 5.64 11.44
C ARG A 19 4.31 6.83 11.07
N ARG A 20 5.63 6.68 11.17
CA ARG A 20 6.60 7.74 10.81
C ARG A 20 6.46 8.15 9.35
N GLN A 21 6.33 7.18 8.43
CA GLN A 21 6.14 7.46 7.00
C GLN A 21 4.86 8.26 6.74
N VAL A 22 3.74 7.90 7.38
CA VAL A 22 2.49 8.67 7.31
C VAL A 22 2.69 10.09 7.85
N GLU A 23 3.30 10.24 9.03
CA GLU A 23 3.54 11.55 9.65
C GLU A 23 4.42 12.46 8.77
N GLU A 24 5.41 11.89 8.09
CA GLU A 24 6.26 12.58 7.12
C GLU A 24 5.49 13.01 5.88
N ALA A 25 4.64 12.14 5.31
CA ALA A 25 3.75 12.50 4.21
C ALA A 25 2.84 13.70 4.57
N PHE A 26 2.24 13.69 5.77
CA PHE A 26 1.47 14.83 6.27
C PHE A 26 2.33 16.10 6.41
N ASN A 27 3.61 15.97 6.75
CA ASN A 27 4.53 17.10 6.85
C ASN A 27 4.81 17.70 5.46
N TYR A 28 5.14 16.86 4.48
CA TYR A 28 5.35 17.30 3.09
C TYR A 28 4.13 18.02 2.53
N ARG A 29 2.93 17.45 2.69
CA ARG A 29 1.68 18.11 2.26
C ARG A 29 1.49 19.47 2.92
N SER A 30 1.75 19.57 4.22
CA SER A 30 1.62 20.84 4.94
C SER A 30 2.56 21.90 4.38
N ARG A 31 3.83 21.54 4.17
CA ARG A 31 4.84 22.45 3.62
C ARG A 31 4.54 22.87 2.19
N ILE A 32 4.11 21.93 1.34
CA ILE A 32 3.71 22.24 -0.03
C ILE A 32 2.57 23.26 -0.04
N ALA A 33 1.55 23.07 0.79
CA ALA A 33 0.44 24.01 0.86
C ALA A 33 0.82 25.39 1.39
N THR A 34 1.70 25.47 2.39
CA THR A 34 2.26 26.76 2.84
C THR A 34 3.03 27.45 1.70
N ALA A 35 3.88 26.72 0.99
CA ALA A 35 4.65 27.27 -0.14
C ALA A 35 3.76 27.80 -1.28
N ILE A 36 2.60 27.17 -1.52
CA ILE A 36 1.60 27.63 -2.51
C ILE A 36 0.87 28.88 -2.01
N GLN A 37 0.51 28.93 -0.72
CA GLN A 37 -0.17 30.09 -0.13
C GLN A 37 0.68 31.36 -0.14
N GLU A 38 2.00 31.22 0.01
CA GLU A 38 2.96 32.31 -0.04
C GLU A 38 3.20 32.85 -1.47
N GLN A 39 2.72 32.17 -2.51
CA GLN A 39 2.81 32.66 -3.88
C GLN A 39 1.84 33.82 -4.17
N PRO A 40 2.22 34.80 -5.01
CA PRO A 40 1.32 35.84 -5.47
C PRO A 40 0.06 35.30 -6.15
N ASP A 41 -1.04 36.02 -6.00
CA ASP A 41 -2.33 35.63 -6.57
C ASP A 41 -2.31 35.70 -8.10
N THR A 42 -2.25 34.54 -8.73
CA THR A 42 -2.00 34.36 -10.17
C THR A 42 -2.71 33.09 -10.67
N VAL A 43 -2.94 32.99 -11.98
CA VAL A 43 -3.46 31.74 -12.60
C VAL A 43 -2.60 30.52 -12.25
N LEU A 44 -1.29 30.71 -12.13
CA LEU A 44 -0.36 29.67 -11.68
C LEU A 44 -0.66 29.20 -10.25
N ARG A 45 -0.99 30.13 -9.34
CA ARG A 45 -1.39 29.79 -7.96
C ARG A 45 -2.67 28.95 -7.96
N ASP A 46 -3.64 29.27 -8.81
CA ASP A 46 -4.88 28.47 -8.93
C ASP A 46 -4.60 27.04 -9.39
N GLU A 47 -3.71 26.86 -10.39
CA GLU A 47 -3.25 25.55 -10.85
C GLU A 47 -2.53 24.76 -9.75
N LEU A 48 -1.69 25.43 -8.96
CA LEU A 48 -0.99 24.82 -7.83
C LEU A 48 -1.96 24.44 -6.69
N ILE A 49 -3.00 25.24 -6.45
CA ILE A 49 -4.05 24.91 -5.47
C ILE A 49 -4.80 23.64 -5.88
N GLN A 50 -5.14 23.49 -7.16
CA GLN A 50 -5.76 22.26 -7.67
C GLN A 50 -4.81 21.06 -7.57
N THR A 51 -3.52 21.28 -7.77
CA THR A 51 -2.50 20.24 -7.56
C THR A 51 -2.42 19.84 -6.09
N ALA A 52 -2.56 20.79 -5.17
CA ALA A 52 -2.53 20.53 -3.73
C ALA A 52 -3.75 19.76 -3.22
N SER A 53 -4.93 19.85 -3.85
CA SER A 53 -6.07 19.01 -3.48
C SER A 53 -5.85 17.54 -3.86
N GLN A 54 -5.18 17.26 -4.98
CA GLN A 54 -4.82 15.89 -5.35
C GLN A 54 -3.81 15.25 -4.38
N LEU A 55 -2.99 16.07 -3.70
CA LEU A 55 -2.13 15.59 -2.62
C LEU A 55 -2.92 15.13 -1.39
N ASP A 56 -4.16 15.60 -1.21
CA ASP A 56 -5.02 15.15 -0.12
C ASP A 56 -5.56 13.74 -0.41
N ASP A 57 -6.01 13.48 -1.65
CA ASP A 57 -6.39 12.15 -2.13
C ASP A 57 -5.20 11.17 -2.02
N TRP A 58 -4.01 11.62 -2.41
CA TRP A 58 -2.78 10.84 -2.31
C TRP A 58 -2.45 10.43 -0.86
N LEU A 59 -2.63 11.36 0.06
CA LEU A 59 -2.37 11.15 1.48
C LEU A 59 -3.38 10.20 2.13
N GLU A 60 -4.63 10.24 1.68
CA GLU A 60 -5.67 9.29 2.06
C GLU A 60 -5.30 7.87 1.64
N GLU A 61 -4.94 7.65 0.37
CA GLU A 61 -4.55 6.32 -0.12
C GLU A 61 -3.29 5.79 0.56
N LEU A 62 -2.31 6.66 0.78
CA LEU A 62 -1.11 6.33 1.55
C LEU A 62 -1.45 5.85 2.97
N TYR A 63 -2.38 6.53 3.64
CA TYR A 63 -2.79 6.19 4.99
C TYR A 63 -3.51 4.83 5.03
N TYR A 64 -4.42 4.56 4.09
CA TYR A 64 -5.08 3.26 4.00
C TYR A 64 -4.09 2.13 3.69
N LEU A 65 -3.09 2.38 2.83
CA LEU A 65 -2.03 1.43 2.55
C LEU A 65 -1.24 1.09 3.82
N ALA A 66 -0.83 2.12 4.57
CA ALA A 66 -0.13 1.96 5.84
C ALA A 66 -0.97 1.20 6.89
N GLN A 67 -2.28 1.47 6.99
CA GLN A 67 -3.17 0.71 7.87
C GLN A 67 -3.24 -0.77 7.52
N ARG A 68 -3.34 -1.11 6.23
CA ARG A 68 -3.40 -2.51 5.78
C ARG A 68 -2.11 -3.24 6.08
N LEU A 69 -0.97 -2.59 5.82
CA LEU A 69 0.35 -3.10 6.17
C LEU A 69 0.51 -3.32 7.67
N ASP A 70 -0.01 -2.40 8.50
CA ASP A 70 0.01 -2.52 9.96
C ASP A 70 -0.81 -3.71 10.45
N ARG A 71 -2.03 -3.85 9.92
CA ARG A 71 -2.90 -4.99 10.21
C ARG A 71 -2.24 -6.31 9.82
N TYR A 72 -1.73 -6.42 8.59
CA TYR A 72 -1.00 -7.60 8.14
C TYR A 72 0.19 -7.90 9.05
N GLY A 73 0.97 -6.89 9.43
CA GLY A 73 2.11 -7.03 10.34
C GLY A 73 1.71 -7.68 11.67
N SER A 74 0.53 -7.33 12.19
CA SER A 74 -0.01 -7.91 13.43
C SER A 74 -0.47 -9.36 13.29
N GLU A 75 -0.87 -9.79 12.09
CA GLU A 75 -1.34 -11.15 11.78
C GLU A 75 -0.24 -12.04 11.17
N ARG A 76 0.94 -11.48 10.87
CA ARG A 76 2.05 -12.16 10.18
C ARG A 76 2.46 -13.47 10.84
N GLU A 77 2.54 -13.50 12.17
CA GLU A 77 2.92 -14.73 12.89
C GLU A 77 1.91 -15.86 12.67
N LEU A 78 0.61 -15.53 12.60
CA LEU A 78 -0.45 -16.50 12.32
C LEU A 78 -0.32 -17.06 10.90
N TYR A 79 -0.08 -16.21 9.90
CA TYR A 79 0.14 -16.67 8.52
C TYR A 79 1.36 -17.58 8.39
N GLN A 80 2.47 -17.25 9.05
CA GLN A 80 3.67 -18.09 9.05
C GLN A 80 3.44 -19.45 9.71
N LYS A 81 2.71 -19.48 10.83
CA LYS A 81 2.29 -20.75 11.47
C LYS A 81 1.38 -21.58 10.56
N ASN A 82 0.41 -20.94 9.91
CA ASN A 82 -0.49 -21.59 8.96
C ASN A 82 0.26 -22.18 7.78
N ARG A 83 1.24 -21.44 7.23
CA ARG A 83 2.12 -21.89 6.16
C ARG A 83 2.93 -23.11 6.58
N ALA A 84 3.62 -23.06 7.71
CA ALA A 84 4.41 -24.18 8.23
C ALA A 84 3.57 -25.46 8.39
N ARG A 85 2.38 -25.33 9.01
CA ARG A 85 1.45 -26.45 9.18
C ARG A 85 0.95 -27.01 7.85
N ALA A 86 0.68 -26.16 6.86
CA ALA A 86 0.25 -26.59 5.54
C ALA A 86 1.35 -27.34 4.79
N VAL A 87 2.60 -26.87 4.87
CA VAL A 87 3.78 -27.56 4.31
C VAL A 87 3.98 -28.94 4.93
N GLU A 88 3.95 -29.02 6.26
CA GLU A 88 4.10 -30.30 6.97
C GLU A 88 3.00 -31.29 6.57
N ARG A 89 1.74 -30.84 6.57
CA ARG A 89 0.60 -31.69 6.21
C ARG A 89 0.68 -32.14 4.75
N LEU A 90 1.14 -31.28 3.85
CA LEU A 90 1.33 -31.62 2.43
C LEU A 90 2.36 -32.76 2.27
N GLN A 91 3.48 -32.70 3.00
CA GLN A 91 4.50 -33.76 2.98
C GLN A 91 3.94 -35.08 3.52
N GLN A 92 3.18 -35.04 4.60
CA GLN A 92 2.51 -36.22 5.16
C GLN A 92 1.51 -36.85 4.18
N LEU A 93 0.66 -36.04 3.54
CA LEU A 93 -0.31 -36.51 2.55
C LEU A 93 0.37 -37.13 1.33
N GLN A 94 1.46 -36.52 0.86
CA GLN A 94 2.26 -37.07 -0.25
C GLN A 94 2.90 -38.41 0.12
N ALA A 95 3.35 -38.57 1.37
CA ALA A 95 3.85 -39.85 1.85
C ALA A 95 2.73 -40.91 1.92
N GLN A 96 1.57 -40.54 2.46
CA GLN A 96 0.38 -41.41 2.53
C GLN A 96 -0.08 -41.86 1.14
N LEU A 97 -0.16 -40.95 0.17
CA LEU A 97 -0.58 -41.25 -1.20
C LEU A 97 0.28 -42.33 -1.87
N ARG A 98 1.59 -42.35 -1.58
CA ARG A 98 2.54 -43.31 -2.16
C ARG A 98 2.34 -44.73 -1.67
N THR A 99 1.78 -44.91 -0.48
CA THR A 99 1.63 -46.22 0.18
C THR A 99 0.17 -46.66 0.31
N GLU A 100 -0.80 -45.80 -0.01
CA GLU A 100 -2.21 -46.13 0.03
C GLU A 100 -2.57 -47.10 -1.12
N ASP A 101 -3.52 -48.01 -0.88
CA ASP A 101 -3.99 -48.98 -1.87
C ASP A 101 -5.45 -48.71 -2.27
N SER A 102 -6.27 -48.19 -1.36
CA SER A 102 -7.67 -47.90 -1.60
C SER A 102 -7.86 -46.75 -2.59
N PRO A 103 -8.52 -46.97 -3.74
CA PRO A 103 -8.76 -45.92 -4.73
C PRO A 103 -9.59 -44.74 -4.19
N ALA A 104 -10.52 -45.01 -3.27
CA ALA A 104 -11.34 -43.97 -2.65
C ALA A 104 -10.48 -43.06 -1.75
N VAL A 105 -9.62 -43.66 -0.93
CA VAL A 105 -8.75 -42.90 -0.01
C VAL A 105 -7.69 -42.11 -0.79
N LYS A 106 -7.16 -42.65 -1.90
CA LYS A 106 -6.27 -41.90 -2.80
C LYS A 106 -6.91 -40.62 -3.31
N THR A 107 -8.16 -40.73 -3.78
CA THR A 107 -8.93 -39.57 -4.25
C THR A 107 -9.07 -38.51 -3.16
N ASP A 108 -9.41 -38.91 -1.93
CA ASP A 108 -9.54 -37.98 -0.80
C ASP A 108 -8.21 -37.31 -0.44
N ILE A 109 -7.09 -38.06 -0.46
CA ILE A 109 -5.75 -37.53 -0.23
C ILE A 109 -5.39 -36.50 -1.31
N GLU A 110 -5.66 -36.79 -2.58
CA GLU A 110 -5.38 -35.89 -3.70
C GLU A 110 -6.18 -34.58 -3.61
N VAL A 111 -7.46 -34.65 -3.24
CA VAL A 111 -8.29 -33.47 -2.96
C VAL A 111 -7.68 -32.63 -1.84
N ASN A 112 -7.23 -33.28 -0.75
CA ASN A 112 -6.61 -32.57 0.37
C ASN A 112 -5.28 -31.91 -0.04
N ILE A 113 -4.45 -32.61 -0.81
CA ILE A 113 -3.21 -32.08 -1.38
C ILE A 113 -3.50 -30.83 -2.23
N SER A 114 -4.49 -30.90 -3.12
CA SER A 114 -4.90 -29.77 -3.96
C SER A 114 -5.36 -28.57 -3.11
N SER A 115 -6.17 -28.81 -2.08
CA SER A 115 -6.59 -27.78 -1.12
C SER A 115 -5.40 -27.14 -0.40
N LYS A 116 -4.43 -27.94 0.07
CA LYS A 116 -3.23 -27.43 0.75
C LYS A 116 -2.30 -26.65 -0.17
N ARG A 117 -2.17 -27.05 -1.43
CA ARG A 117 -1.41 -26.28 -2.43
C ARG A 117 -2.03 -24.91 -2.68
N ARG A 118 -3.35 -24.84 -2.87
CA ARG A 118 -4.07 -23.57 -3.01
C ARG A 118 -3.88 -22.68 -1.78
N GLN A 119 -4.01 -23.25 -0.57
CA GLN A 119 -3.75 -22.51 0.66
C GLN A 119 -2.35 -21.88 0.70
N LEU A 120 -1.31 -22.61 0.28
CA LEU A 120 0.06 -22.10 0.24
C LEU A 120 0.23 -21.01 -0.81
N GLU A 121 -0.31 -21.21 -2.01
CA GLU A 121 -0.29 -20.23 -3.09
C GLU A 121 -0.94 -18.90 -2.66
N THR A 122 -2.08 -18.96 -1.98
CA THR A 122 -2.76 -17.76 -1.49
C THR A 122 -1.94 -17.04 -0.41
N ILE A 123 -1.27 -17.76 0.48
CA ILE A 123 -0.37 -17.14 1.48
C ILE A 123 0.82 -16.47 0.78
N ASP A 124 1.41 -17.12 -0.22
CA ASP A 124 2.55 -16.57 -0.97
C ASP A 124 2.12 -15.32 -1.77
N GLN A 125 0.91 -15.32 -2.36
CA GLN A 125 0.33 -14.14 -3.02
C GLN A 125 0.12 -12.97 -2.05
N LEU A 126 -0.39 -13.25 -0.84
CA LEU A 126 -0.55 -12.24 0.21
C LEU A 126 0.80 -11.64 0.61
N ASP A 127 1.81 -12.46 0.87
CA ASP A 127 3.15 -12.00 1.25
C ASP A 127 3.75 -11.10 0.17
N ASN A 128 3.61 -11.47 -1.11
CA ASN A 128 4.07 -10.67 -2.25
C ASN A 128 3.33 -9.33 -2.38
N ALA A 129 2.00 -9.32 -2.24
CA ALA A 129 1.20 -8.10 -2.29
C ALA A 129 1.58 -7.12 -1.17
N MET A 130 1.84 -7.64 0.04
CA MET A 130 2.29 -6.80 1.16
C MET A 130 3.68 -6.22 0.93
N GLU A 131 4.58 -6.97 0.31
CA GLU A 131 5.92 -6.46 -0.01
C GLU A 131 5.88 -5.37 -1.08
N GLN A 132 5.09 -5.57 -2.14
CA GLN A 132 4.84 -4.54 -3.16
C GLN A 132 4.25 -3.27 -2.54
N ALA A 133 3.28 -3.42 -1.63
CA ALA A 133 2.69 -2.31 -0.89
C ALA A 133 3.71 -1.53 -0.04
N ARG A 134 4.67 -2.21 0.61
CA ARG A 134 5.74 -1.53 1.36
C ARG A 134 6.64 -0.70 0.44
N LEU A 135 7.10 -1.30 -0.65
CA LEU A 135 7.96 -0.61 -1.63
C LEU A 135 7.23 0.59 -2.23
N ARG A 136 5.93 0.45 -2.51
CA ARG A 136 5.12 1.55 -3.00
C ARG A 136 5.02 2.70 -2.02
N LEU A 137 4.77 2.40 -0.74
CA LEU A 137 4.72 3.41 0.32
C LEU A 137 6.03 4.21 0.43
N GLU A 138 7.18 3.53 0.31
CA GLU A 138 8.50 4.18 0.29
C GLU A 138 8.72 5.05 -0.96
N ASN A 139 8.32 4.56 -2.13
CA ASN A 139 8.41 5.31 -3.39
C ASN A 139 7.56 6.58 -3.34
N THR A 140 6.32 6.46 -2.86
CA THR A 140 5.42 7.60 -2.68
C THR A 140 6.04 8.66 -1.77
N LEU A 141 6.61 8.26 -0.63
CA LEU A 141 7.24 9.20 0.29
C LEU A 141 8.43 9.93 -0.37
N THR A 142 9.20 9.21 -1.21
CA THR A 142 10.30 9.77 -1.99
C THR A 142 9.80 10.77 -3.04
N ALA A 143 8.71 10.46 -3.73
CA ALA A 143 8.07 11.35 -4.69
C ALA A 143 7.57 12.63 -4.01
N MET A 144 6.87 12.51 -2.87
CA MET A 144 6.42 13.67 -2.08
C MET A 144 7.59 14.55 -1.61
N SER A 145 8.70 13.94 -1.17
CA SER A 145 9.91 14.68 -0.79
C SER A 145 10.50 15.47 -1.96
N THR A 146 10.54 14.84 -3.14
CA THR A 146 11.03 15.45 -4.39
C THR A 146 10.14 16.63 -4.80
N ILE A 147 8.82 16.46 -4.77
CA ILE A 147 7.84 17.50 -5.10
C ILE A 147 7.96 18.67 -4.13
N HIS A 148 8.08 18.40 -2.83
CA HIS A 148 8.31 19.44 -1.83
C HIS A 148 9.62 20.21 -2.09
N ALA A 149 10.72 19.51 -2.40
CA ALA A 149 12.00 20.15 -2.70
C ALA A 149 11.90 21.02 -3.96
N GLN A 150 11.23 20.54 -5.01
CA GLN A 150 10.94 21.32 -6.21
C GLN A 150 10.15 22.56 -5.83
N MET A 151 9.02 22.44 -5.12
CA MET A 151 8.19 23.59 -4.72
C MET A 151 8.97 24.64 -3.91
N THR A 152 9.85 24.19 -3.01
CA THR A 152 10.68 25.08 -2.17
C THR A 152 11.74 25.83 -2.99
N LEU A 153 12.42 25.14 -3.90
CA LEU A 153 13.44 25.74 -4.78
C LEU A 153 12.83 26.70 -5.81
N LEU A 154 11.53 26.57 -6.09
CA LEU A 154 10.79 27.34 -7.10
C LEU A 154 10.28 28.71 -6.60
N GLY A 155 10.59 29.12 -5.37
CA GLY A 155 10.35 30.48 -4.85
C GLY A 155 11.09 31.61 -5.59
N ALA A 156 11.79 31.30 -6.69
CA ALA A 156 12.41 32.26 -7.59
C ALA A 156 11.89 32.09 -9.04
N LYS A 157 10.83 32.83 -9.36
CA LYS A 157 10.42 33.33 -10.70
C LYS A 157 10.01 32.40 -11.86
N ASP A 158 10.23 31.08 -11.87
CA ASP A 158 10.09 30.29 -13.13
C ASP A 158 9.25 28.99 -13.05
N ILE A 159 7.99 29.03 -12.61
CA ILE A 159 7.03 27.98 -13.02
C ILE A 159 6.20 28.52 -14.19
N ASP A 160 6.51 28.04 -15.39
CA ASP A 160 5.54 28.10 -16.48
C ASP A 160 4.45 27.04 -16.25
N SER A 161 3.23 27.37 -16.66
CA SER A 161 2.04 26.51 -16.69
C SER A 161 2.34 25.04 -17.06
N GLY A 162 3.23 24.79 -18.03
CA GLY A 162 3.63 23.45 -18.45
C GLY A 162 4.41 22.62 -17.42
N ARG A 163 5.07 23.24 -16.43
CA ARG A 163 5.72 22.50 -15.33
C ARG A 163 4.73 22.16 -14.22
N ALA A 164 3.79 23.05 -13.91
CA ALA A 164 2.69 22.75 -12.99
C ALA A 164 1.80 21.63 -13.54
N GLN A 165 1.50 21.64 -14.84
CA GLN A 165 0.76 20.59 -15.53
C GLN A 165 1.41 19.21 -15.38
N ARG A 166 2.74 19.13 -15.58
CA ARG A 166 3.48 17.87 -15.44
C ARG A 166 3.46 17.36 -14.02
N LEU A 167 3.69 18.24 -13.04
CA LEU A 167 3.61 17.86 -11.63
C LEU A 167 2.24 17.29 -11.27
N ARG A 168 1.16 17.90 -11.78
CA ARG A 168 -0.19 17.40 -11.58
C ARG A 168 -0.40 16.01 -12.20
N GLN A 169 0.14 15.79 -13.39
CA GLN A 169 0.10 14.49 -14.04
C GLN A 169 0.86 13.43 -13.23
N ASP A 170 2.08 13.75 -12.78
CA ASP A 170 2.90 12.85 -11.97
C ASP A 170 2.18 12.46 -10.67
N ILE A 171 1.52 13.42 -10.00
CA ILE A 171 0.72 13.15 -8.79
C ILE A 171 -0.49 12.25 -9.12
N ALA A 172 -1.21 12.51 -10.21
CA ALA A 172 -2.36 11.70 -10.60
C ALA A 172 -1.96 10.25 -10.94
N GLU A 173 -0.82 10.07 -11.61
CA GLU A 173 -0.24 8.75 -11.86
C GLU A 173 0.11 8.04 -10.54
N GLU A 174 0.71 8.74 -9.58
CA GLU A 174 1.04 8.18 -8.29
C GLU A 174 -0.18 7.73 -7.47
N VAL A 175 -1.27 8.52 -7.50
CA VAL A 175 -2.55 8.17 -6.85
C VAL A 175 -3.15 6.92 -7.47
N ASN A 176 -3.26 6.86 -8.79
CA ASN A 176 -3.85 5.70 -9.49
C ASN A 176 -3.10 4.40 -9.16
N GLU A 177 -1.77 4.44 -9.18
CA GLU A 177 -0.94 3.28 -8.84
C GLU A 177 -1.12 2.83 -7.38
N LEU A 178 -1.38 3.74 -6.43
CA LEU A 178 -1.72 3.37 -5.05
C LEU A 178 -3.10 2.72 -4.96
N THR A 179 -4.10 3.29 -5.63
CA THR A 179 -5.46 2.73 -5.69
C THR A 179 -5.43 1.32 -6.29
N ASP A 180 -4.64 1.08 -7.35
CA ASP A 180 -4.48 -0.24 -7.97
C ASP A 180 -3.87 -1.27 -6.99
N ILE A 181 -2.84 -0.86 -6.24
CA ILE A 181 -2.22 -1.73 -5.23
C ILE A 181 -3.19 -2.03 -4.09
N LEU A 182 -3.96 -1.04 -3.64
CA LEU A 182 -4.99 -1.25 -2.64
C LEU A 182 -6.06 -2.22 -3.13
N ALA A 183 -6.54 -2.09 -4.37
CA ALA A 183 -7.49 -3.01 -4.97
C ALA A 183 -6.91 -4.45 -5.04
N ALA A 184 -5.65 -4.59 -5.46
CA ALA A 184 -4.98 -5.89 -5.50
C ALA A 184 -4.84 -6.52 -4.10
N MET A 185 -4.55 -5.72 -3.07
CA MET A 185 -4.52 -6.20 -1.69
C MET A 185 -5.91 -6.67 -1.23
N ASP A 186 -6.97 -5.93 -1.56
CA ASP A 186 -8.34 -6.29 -1.18
C ASP A 186 -8.80 -7.59 -1.86
N GLU A 187 -8.42 -7.81 -3.12
CA GLU A 187 -8.70 -9.06 -3.82
C GLU A 187 -8.08 -10.26 -3.10
N VAL A 188 -6.81 -10.13 -2.70
CA VAL A 188 -6.13 -11.19 -1.94
C VAL A 188 -6.77 -11.36 -0.55
N TYR A 189 -7.17 -10.28 0.13
CA TYR A 189 -7.83 -10.35 1.43
C TYR A 189 -9.24 -10.95 1.38
N THR A 190 -10.05 -10.59 0.40
CA THR A 190 -11.41 -11.14 0.23
C THR A 190 -11.38 -12.64 -0.09
N THR A 191 -10.40 -13.06 -0.89
CA THR A 191 -10.10 -14.48 -1.15
C THR A 191 -9.66 -15.22 0.12
N ASN A 192 -9.02 -14.52 1.07
CA ASN A 192 -8.54 -15.06 2.34
C ASN A 192 -9.56 -15.00 3.50
N GLY A 193 -10.53 -14.09 3.45
CA GLY A 193 -11.47 -13.79 4.54
C GLY A 193 -12.78 -14.58 4.52
N THR A 194 -12.99 -15.45 3.52
CA THR A 194 -14.14 -16.36 3.43
C THR A 194 -13.78 -17.75 3.97
N THR A 195 -13.62 -17.86 5.29
CA THR A 195 -13.80 -19.12 6.06
C THR A 195 -14.21 -18.81 7.48
#